data_AF-A0A920EPN5-F1
#
_entry.id   AF-A0A920EPN5-F1
#
_cell.length_a   1.000
_cell.length_b   1.000
_cell.length_c   1.000
_cell.angle_alpha   90.00
_cell.angle_beta   90.00
_cell.angle_gamma   90.00
#
_symmetry.space_group_name_H-M   'P 1'
#
loop_
_entity.id
_entity.type
_entity.pdbx_description
1 polymer ?
#
loop_
_entity_poly.entity_id
_entity_poly.type
_entity_poly.pdbx_seq_one_letter_code
_entity_poly.pdbx_strand_id
1 'polypeptide(L)'
;MTTIDPNSAQAALFEKLGLTKQSDAQKANSDKLGQSDFLKLMTTQLQNQDPFAPMDNGDFIAQMAQFSTVTGIQEMNTSIGKLVEEFDQARIATASNLLGHSVLVPGNIGRADENGELHGVLDLPDSTILTQLTYRDADTNAELYKEDLGPRSAGLVGFKWSDIPEEILDGNKRIKIEALIDTGSGPEQLSPSIYSKVISASVGSGETKQVLLNVEDYGDLDVSSAVNFR
;
A
#
# COMPACT_ATOMS: atom_id res chain seq x y z
N MET A 1 -26.58 -30.36 -3.21
CA MET A 1 -26.21 -29.63 -1.98
C MET A 1 -27.25 -28.55 -1.78
N THR A 2 -28.20 -28.76 -0.88
CA THR A 2 -29.26 -27.78 -0.60
C THR A 2 -28.69 -26.77 0.38
N THR A 3 -28.47 -25.54 -0.07
CA THR A 3 -28.11 -24.41 0.79
C THR A 3 -29.29 -24.13 1.71
N ILE A 4 -29.11 -24.41 3.00
CA ILE A 4 -30.06 -24.00 4.04
C ILE A 4 -29.89 -22.50 4.17
N ASP A 5 -30.84 -21.75 3.61
CA ASP A 5 -30.92 -20.30 3.74
C ASP A 5 -31.32 -19.96 5.18
N PRO A 6 -30.44 -19.34 5.99
CA PRO A 6 -30.71 -19.06 7.41
C PRO A 6 -31.94 -18.16 7.61
N ASN A 7 -32.34 -17.37 6.61
CA ASN A 7 -33.57 -16.57 6.68
C ASN A 7 -34.85 -17.43 6.64
N SER A 8 -34.81 -18.58 5.98
CA SER A 8 -35.98 -19.47 5.83
C SER A 8 -36.32 -20.19 7.14
N ALA A 9 -35.30 -20.56 7.92
CA ALA A 9 -35.46 -21.17 9.23
C ALA A 9 -36.00 -20.19 10.27
N GLN A 10 -35.57 -18.93 10.20
CA GLN A 10 -36.09 -17.85 11.05
C GLN A 10 -37.57 -17.59 10.77
N ALA A 11 -37.97 -17.50 9.50
CA ALA A 11 -39.36 -17.29 9.10
C ALA A 11 -40.31 -18.40 9.59
N ALA A 12 -39.89 -19.67 9.50
CA ALA A 12 -40.68 -20.82 9.96
C ALA A 12 -40.88 -20.83 11.49
N LEU A 13 -39.93 -20.31 12.25
CA LEU A 13 -40.03 -20.20 13.70
C LEU A 13 -41.02 -19.10 14.12
N PHE A 14 -40.98 -17.95 13.46
CA PHE A 14 -41.90 -16.84 13.72
C PHE A 14 -43.36 -17.17 13.40
N GLU A 15 -43.60 -17.98 12.37
CA GLU A 15 -44.92 -18.47 12.00
C GLU A 15 -45.48 -19.47 13.03
N LYS A 16 -44.63 -20.35 13.56
CA LYS A 16 -45.00 -21.31 14.61
C LYS A 16 -45.30 -20.65 15.97
N LEU A 17 -44.79 -19.44 16.17
CA LEU A 17 -45.01 -18.60 17.36
C LEU A 17 -46.18 -17.61 17.21
N GLY A 18 -46.88 -17.59 16.06
CA GLY A 18 -48.07 -16.76 15.84
C GLY A 18 -47.81 -15.26 15.69
N LEU A 19 -46.58 -14.85 15.39
CA LEU A 19 -46.18 -13.45 15.25
C LEU A 19 -46.24 -13.04 13.77
N THR A 20 -47.40 -12.58 13.30
CA THR A 20 -47.56 -12.04 11.93
C THR A 20 -46.90 -10.66 11.80
N LYS A 21 -46.14 -10.52 10.71
CA LYS A 21 -45.34 -9.35 10.31
C LYS A 21 -46.14 -8.03 10.33
N GLN A 22 -45.62 -7.04 11.05
CA GLN A 22 -45.81 -5.63 10.70
C GLN A 22 -44.47 -5.08 10.21
N SER A 23 -44.45 -4.67 8.95
CA SER A 23 -43.29 -4.18 8.23
C SER A 23 -42.85 -2.78 8.69
N ASP A 24 -41.56 -2.52 8.47
CA ASP A 24 -40.84 -1.23 8.49
C ASP A 24 -40.40 -0.67 9.86
N ALA A 25 -39.19 -1.03 10.27
CA ALA A 25 -38.05 -0.10 10.42
C ALA A 25 -36.81 -0.80 11.02
N GLN A 26 -35.64 -0.42 10.51
CA GLN A 26 -34.29 -0.66 11.06
C GLN A 26 -33.70 -2.09 10.98
N LYS A 27 -32.90 -2.31 9.93
CA LYS A 27 -31.68 -3.13 9.98
C LYS A 27 -30.70 -2.50 11.00
N ALA A 28 -30.89 -2.77 12.28
CA ALA A 28 -29.88 -2.55 13.30
C ALA A 28 -30.14 -3.52 14.47
N ASN A 29 -29.15 -4.37 14.77
CA ASN A 29 -29.06 -5.15 16.02
C ASN A 29 -30.03 -6.33 16.25
N SER A 30 -30.52 -7.02 15.21
CA SER A 30 -31.37 -8.22 15.40
C SER A 30 -30.62 -9.44 15.98
N ASP A 31 -29.30 -9.57 15.76
CA ASP A 31 -28.55 -10.76 16.23
C ASP A 31 -28.19 -10.75 17.71
N LYS A 32 -27.90 -9.57 18.29
CA LYS A 32 -27.62 -9.46 19.74
C LYS A 32 -28.88 -9.58 20.60
N LEU A 33 -30.05 -9.26 20.04
CA LEU A 33 -31.33 -9.30 20.73
C LEU A 33 -31.76 -10.76 21.02
N GLY A 34 -31.53 -11.68 20.07
CA GLY A 34 -31.94 -13.09 20.20
C GLY A 34 -31.27 -13.89 21.32
N GLN A 35 -29.99 -13.63 21.62
CA GLN A 35 -29.27 -14.34 22.70
C GLN A 35 -29.76 -13.91 24.10
N SER A 36 -30.05 -12.62 24.26
CA SER A 36 -30.56 -12.06 25.52
C SER A 36 -31.99 -12.49 25.83
N ASP A 37 -32.86 -12.52 24.82
CA ASP A 37 -34.24 -13.00 24.94
C ASP A 37 -34.28 -14.52 25.16
N PHE A 38 -33.33 -15.26 24.56
CA PHE A 38 -33.17 -16.70 24.80
C PHE A 38 -32.73 -17.01 26.24
N LEU A 39 -31.71 -16.33 26.76
CA LEU A 39 -31.27 -16.48 28.16
C LEU A 39 -32.41 -16.18 29.14
N LYS A 40 -33.25 -15.20 28.82
CA LYS A 40 -34.44 -14.85 29.61
C LYS A 40 -35.49 -15.95 29.59
N LEU A 41 -35.77 -16.55 28.42
CA LEU A 41 -36.65 -17.71 28.30
C LEU A 41 -36.11 -18.94 29.03
N MET A 42 -34.81 -19.23 28.91
CA MET A 42 -34.16 -20.36 29.58
C MET A 42 -34.20 -20.22 31.11
N THR A 43 -33.97 -19.01 31.63
CA THR A 43 -34.08 -18.71 33.07
C THR A 43 -35.52 -18.86 33.57
N THR A 44 -36.49 -18.45 32.75
CA THR A 44 -37.93 -18.56 33.08
C THR A 44 -38.41 -20.02 33.08
N GLN A 45 -37.89 -20.85 32.18
CA GLN A 45 -38.19 -22.29 32.13
C GLN A 45 -37.52 -23.05 33.28
N LEU A 46 -36.29 -22.70 33.66
CA LEU A 46 -35.62 -23.26 34.85
C LEU A 46 -36.36 -22.95 36.16
N GLN A 47 -36.96 -21.77 36.28
CA GLN A 47 -37.76 -21.39 37.46
C GLN A 47 -39.11 -22.11 37.55
N ASN A 48 -39.64 -22.63 36.43
CA ASN A 48 -40.97 -23.25 36.36
C ASN A 48 -40.93 -24.76 36.03
N GLN A 49 -39.77 -25.42 36.09
CA GLN A 49 -39.67 -26.86 35.84
C GLN A 49 -40.01 -27.69 37.08
N ASP A 50 -40.68 -28.83 36.85
CA ASP A 50 -40.92 -29.86 37.85
C ASP A 50 -39.61 -30.65 38.09
N PRO A 51 -39.12 -30.74 39.34
CA PRO A 51 -37.86 -31.42 39.66
C PRO A 51 -37.82 -32.92 39.33
N PHE A 52 -38.95 -33.56 39.00
CA PHE A 52 -39.01 -34.99 38.68
C PHE A 52 -39.06 -35.34 37.17
N ALA A 53 -39.07 -34.35 36.27
CA ALA A 53 -39.08 -34.57 34.82
C ALA A 53 -38.31 -33.47 34.05
N PRO A 54 -36.96 -33.48 34.09
CA PRO A 54 -36.17 -32.50 33.34
C PRO A 54 -36.34 -32.71 31.83
N MET A 55 -36.76 -31.65 31.11
CA MET A 55 -36.65 -31.64 29.64
C MET A 55 -35.20 -31.33 29.23
N ASP A 56 -34.69 -32.06 28.25
CA ASP A 56 -33.34 -31.90 27.73
C ASP A 56 -33.28 -30.74 26.72
N ASN A 57 -32.90 -29.56 27.20
CA ASN A 57 -32.74 -28.35 26.38
C ASN A 57 -31.35 -28.29 25.69
N GLY A 58 -30.55 -29.37 25.76
CA GLY A 58 -29.17 -29.43 25.28
C GLY A 58 -29.01 -29.15 23.78
N ASP A 59 -29.90 -29.66 22.93
CA ASP A 59 -29.84 -29.48 21.48
C ASP A 59 -30.00 -28.01 21.06
N PHE A 60 -30.82 -27.24 21.77
CA PHE A 60 -31.02 -25.83 21.47
C PHE A 60 -29.84 -24.98 21.96
N ILE A 61 -29.27 -25.32 23.12
CA ILE A 61 -28.03 -24.69 23.62
C ILE A 61 -26.87 -24.98 22.67
N ALA A 62 -26.75 -26.20 22.15
CA ALA A 62 -25.74 -26.57 21.16
C ALA A 62 -25.92 -25.77 19.85
N GLN A 63 -27.15 -25.60 19.37
CA GLN A 63 -27.44 -24.77 18.19
C GLN A 63 -27.13 -23.28 18.45
N MET A 64 -27.48 -22.73 19.61
CA MET A 64 -27.16 -21.35 19.97
C MET A 64 -25.65 -21.12 20.13
N ALA A 65 -24.90 -22.10 20.66
CA ALA A 65 -23.44 -22.05 20.71
C ALA A 65 -22.83 -22.08 19.29
N GLN A 66 -23.39 -22.88 18.39
CA GLN A 66 -23.00 -22.90 16.97
C GLN A 66 -23.26 -21.54 16.31
N PHE A 67 -24.42 -20.93 16.54
CA PHE A 67 -24.74 -19.58 16.04
C PHE A 67 -23.80 -18.53 16.62
N SER A 68 -23.54 -18.54 17.93
CA SER A 68 -22.64 -17.60 18.60
C SER A 68 -21.22 -17.68 18.04
N THR A 69 -20.75 -18.89 17.68
CA THR A 69 -19.45 -19.09 17.04
C THR A 69 -19.43 -18.50 15.64
N VAL A 70 -20.48 -18.71 14.84
CA VAL A 70 -20.60 -18.13 13.49
C VAL A 70 -20.66 -16.60 13.55
N THR A 71 -21.45 -16.04 14.46
CA THR A 71 -21.51 -14.59 14.69
C THR A 71 -20.15 -14.05 15.15
N GLY A 72 -19.44 -14.75 16.03
CA GLY A 72 -18.09 -14.39 16.45
C GLY A 72 -17.09 -14.36 15.28
N ILE A 73 -17.17 -15.33 14.36
CA ILE A 73 -16.35 -15.36 13.13
C ILE A 73 -16.72 -14.18 12.21
N GLN A 74 -18.01 -13.83 12.10
CA GLN A 74 -18.46 -12.68 11.31
C GLN A 74 -17.98 -11.35 11.91
N GLU A 75 -18.05 -11.18 13.24
CA GLU A 75 -17.51 -10.01 13.94
C GLU A 75 -15.98 -9.92 13.77
N MET A 76 -15.28 -11.06 13.79
CA MET A 76 -13.84 -11.13 13.52
C MET A 76 -13.52 -10.71 12.08
N ASN A 77 -14.22 -11.26 11.08
CA ASN A 77 -14.05 -10.88 9.68
C ASN A 77 -14.32 -9.38 9.45
N THR A 78 -15.33 -8.83 10.13
CA THR A 78 -15.63 -7.39 10.09
C THR A 78 -14.50 -6.57 10.71
N SER A 79 -13.95 -7.02 11.83
CA SER A 79 -12.83 -6.34 12.50
C SER A 79 -11.55 -6.39 11.67
N ILE A 80 -11.28 -7.53 11.01
CA ILE A 80 -10.16 -7.68 10.07
C ILE A 80 -10.35 -6.74 8.86
N GLY A 81 -11.56 -6.65 8.31
CA GLY A 81 -11.87 -5.72 7.23
C GLY A 81 -11.56 -4.27 7.60
N LYS A 82 -12.00 -3.83 8.79
CA LYS A 82 -11.69 -2.48 9.31
C LYS A 82 -10.20 -2.24 9.52
N LEU A 83 -9.47 -3.25 10.03
CA LEU A 83 -8.04 -3.15 10.21
C LEU A 83 -7.32 -2.97 8.87
N VAL A 84 -7.72 -3.71 7.83
CA VAL A 84 -7.17 -3.51 6.47
C VAL A 84 -7.44 -2.09 5.96
N GLU A 85 -8.64 -1.55 6.18
CA GLU A 85 -8.98 -0.16 5.83
C GLU A 85 -8.09 0.86 6.57
N GLU A 86 -7.84 0.67 7.87
CA GLU A 86 -6.93 1.53 8.64
C GLU A 86 -5.48 1.45 8.14
N PHE A 87 -5.01 0.25 7.78
CA PHE A 87 -3.68 0.07 7.18
C PHE A 87 -3.55 0.81 5.84
N ASP A 88 -4.61 0.86 5.04
CA ASP A 88 -4.59 1.58 3.77
C ASP A 88 -4.55 3.10 3.98
N GLN A 89 -5.25 3.62 5.00
CA GLN A 89 -5.13 5.03 5.39
C GLN A 89 -3.72 5.39 5.85
N ALA A 90 -3.07 4.50 6.61
CA ALA A 90 -1.68 4.69 7.03
C ALA A 90 -0.70 4.72 5.84
N ARG A 91 -0.94 3.89 4.80
CA ARG A 91 -0.17 3.94 3.55
C ARG A 91 -0.32 5.30 2.85
N ILE A 92 -1.54 5.84 2.75
CA ILE A 92 -1.79 7.17 2.16
C ILE A 92 -1.04 8.26 2.92
N ALA A 93 -1.07 8.23 4.25
CA ALA A 93 -0.36 9.21 5.08
C ALA A 93 1.16 9.16 4.83
N THR A 94 1.72 7.94 4.73
CA THR A 94 3.15 7.75 4.44
C THR A 94 3.50 8.24 3.04
N ALA A 95 2.66 7.96 2.05
CA ALA A 95 2.79 8.46 0.67
C ALA A 95 2.74 9.99 0.60
N SER A 96 1.88 10.63 1.42
CA SER A 96 1.76 12.09 1.50
C SER A 96 3.04 12.74 2.03
N ASN A 97 3.79 12.06 2.90
CA ASN A 97 5.09 12.55 3.35
C ASN A 97 6.14 12.51 2.24
N LEU A 98 5.97 11.70 1.20
CA LEU A 98 6.92 11.63 0.08
C LEU A 98 6.70 12.75 -0.94
N LEU A 99 5.51 13.35 -0.96
CA LEU A 99 5.21 14.50 -1.82
C LEU A 99 6.19 15.63 -1.55
N GLY A 100 6.77 16.18 -2.62
CA GLY A 100 7.73 17.28 -2.54
C GLY A 100 9.13 16.87 -2.12
N HIS A 101 9.36 15.63 -1.70
CA HIS A 101 10.70 15.07 -1.49
C HIS A 101 11.25 14.49 -2.79
N SER A 102 12.57 14.32 -2.85
CA SER A 102 13.26 13.70 -3.98
C SER A 102 13.52 12.22 -3.72
N VAL A 103 13.28 11.40 -4.72
CA VAL A 103 13.52 9.95 -4.69
C VAL A 103 14.55 9.55 -5.74
N LEU A 104 15.36 8.55 -5.41
CA LEU A 104 16.32 8.00 -6.35
C LEU A 104 15.60 7.02 -7.28
N VAL A 105 15.58 7.34 -8.58
CA VAL A 105 14.93 6.53 -9.61
C VAL A 105 15.98 5.94 -10.54
N PRO A 106 15.91 4.64 -10.88
CA PRO A 106 16.73 4.05 -11.92
C PRO A 106 16.45 4.73 -13.26
N GLY A 107 17.45 5.43 -13.80
CA GLY A 107 17.24 6.30 -14.95
C GLY A 107 18.39 7.28 -15.15
N ASN A 108 18.41 7.92 -16.30
CA ASN A 108 19.48 8.81 -16.71
C ASN A 108 19.02 10.23 -17.02
N ILE A 109 17.77 10.58 -16.71
CA ILE A 109 17.23 11.92 -16.93
C ILE A 109 16.95 12.57 -15.58
N GLY A 110 17.30 13.84 -15.44
CA GLY A 110 16.96 14.61 -14.26
C GLY A 110 16.89 16.10 -14.55
N ARG A 111 16.48 16.85 -13.55
CA ARG A 111 16.47 18.31 -13.55
C ARG A 111 17.23 18.80 -12.34
N ALA A 112 17.65 20.06 -12.38
CA ALA A 112 18.22 20.71 -11.22
C ALA A 112 17.15 20.83 -10.11
N ASP A 113 17.56 20.62 -8.87
CA ASP A 113 16.69 20.80 -7.70
C ASP A 113 16.48 22.29 -7.37
N GLU A 114 15.77 22.56 -6.27
CA GLU A 114 15.48 23.92 -5.81
C GLU A 114 16.74 24.72 -5.43
N ASN A 115 17.89 24.05 -5.21
CA ASN A 115 19.18 24.67 -4.94
C ASN A 115 20.01 24.86 -6.22
N GLY A 116 19.50 24.45 -7.38
CA GLY A 116 20.22 24.45 -8.65
C GLY A 116 21.25 23.33 -8.79
N GLU A 117 21.15 22.27 -7.97
CA GLU A 117 22.05 21.12 -8.03
C GLU A 117 21.35 19.90 -8.65
N LEU A 118 22.09 19.06 -9.37
CA LEU A 118 21.60 17.75 -9.82
C LEU A 118 22.38 16.65 -9.11
N HIS A 119 21.67 15.68 -8.53
CA HIS A 119 22.25 14.59 -7.75
C HIS A 119 21.90 13.22 -8.34
N GLY A 120 22.83 12.27 -8.23
CA GLY A 120 22.59 10.89 -8.62
C GLY A 120 23.59 9.91 -8.01
N VAL A 121 23.38 8.64 -8.31
CA VAL A 121 24.18 7.52 -7.82
C VAL A 121 24.51 6.58 -8.98
N LEU A 122 25.74 6.09 -9.00
CA LEU A 122 26.18 4.96 -9.82
C LEU A 122 26.34 3.73 -8.94
N ASP A 123 25.80 2.59 -9.38
CA ASP A 123 26.05 1.29 -8.75
C ASP A 123 27.15 0.56 -9.53
N LEU A 124 28.40 0.67 -9.03
CA LEU A 124 29.56 0.11 -9.70
C LEU A 124 29.71 -1.38 -9.34
N PRO A 125 29.64 -2.31 -10.30
CA PRO A 125 29.74 -3.75 -10.00
C PRO A 125 31.14 -4.15 -9.52
N ASP A 126 32.18 -3.49 -10.02
CA ASP A 126 33.58 -3.76 -9.74
C ASP A 126 34.37 -2.45 -9.58
N SER A 127 35.63 -2.55 -9.16
CA SER A 127 36.52 -1.39 -9.15
C SER A 127 36.77 -0.90 -10.58
N THR A 128 36.62 0.40 -10.79
CA THR A 128 36.87 1.06 -12.07
C THR A 128 38.26 1.72 -12.08
N ILE A 129 38.90 1.73 -13.24
CA ILE A 129 40.09 2.53 -13.54
C ILE A 129 39.73 3.91 -14.10
N LEU A 130 38.53 4.03 -14.66
CA LEU A 130 37.96 5.28 -15.16
C LEU A 130 36.46 5.31 -14.82
N THR A 131 35.97 6.47 -14.41
CA THR A 131 34.53 6.72 -14.26
C THR A 131 34.28 8.15 -14.68
N GLN A 132 33.59 8.32 -15.79
CA GLN A 132 33.35 9.61 -16.39
C GLN A 132 31.85 9.82 -16.58
N LEU A 133 31.36 10.96 -16.14
CA LEU A 133 29.99 11.41 -16.32
C LEU A 133 29.93 12.45 -17.43
N THR A 134 28.96 12.30 -18.32
CA THR A 134 28.67 13.29 -19.36
C THR A 134 27.22 13.72 -19.23
N TYR A 135 27.01 15.02 -19.06
CA TYR A 135 25.72 15.66 -18.93
C TYR A 135 25.37 16.28 -20.28
N ARG A 136 24.21 15.90 -20.82
CA ARG A 136 23.69 16.35 -22.12
C ARG A 136 22.31 16.95 -21.95
N ASP A 137 21.96 17.87 -22.82
CA ASP A 137 20.58 18.32 -22.97
C ASP A 137 19.74 17.16 -23.52
N ALA A 138 18.65 16.77 -22.85
CA ALA A 138 17.91 15.56 -23.21
C ALA A 138 17.16 15.68 -24.55
N ASP A 139 16.85 16.91 -24.99
CA ASP A 139 16.09 17.16 -26.21
C ASP A 139 17.01 17.32 -27.44
N THR A 140 18.11 18.06 -27.28
CA THR A 140 19.06 18.36 -28.37
C THR A 140 20.27 17.44 -28.39
N ASN A 141 20.49 16.68 -27.33
CA ASN A 141 21.68 15.84 -27.09
C ASN A 141 23.02 16.61 -27.09
N ALA A 142 22.96 17.94 -26.97
CA ALA A 142 24.12 18.81 -26.86
C ALA A 142 24.87 18.51 -25.55
N GLU A 143 26.20 18.41 -25.61
CA GLU A 143 27.03 18.23 -24.41
C GLU A 143 27.05 19.52 -23.60
N LEU A 144 26.62 19.44 -22.35
CA LEU A 144 26.55 20.59 -21.45
C LEU A 144 27.75 20.62 -20.50
N TYR A 145 28.08 19.45 -19.94
CA TYR A 145 29.14 19.33 -18.95
C TYR A 145 29.70 17.92 -18.94
N LYS A 146 30.97 17.80 -18.53
CA LYS A 146 31.65 16.52 -18.41
C LYS A 146 32.51 16.52 -17.16
N GLU A 147 32.39 15.45 -16.41
CA GLU A 147 33.06 15.28 -15.13
C GLU A 147 33.81 13.94 -15.13
N ASP A 148 35.08 13.98 -14.74
CA ASP A 148 35.87 12.77 -14.55
C ASP A 148 35.99 12.49 -13.05
N LEU A 149 35.37 11.41 -12.60
CA LEU A 149 35.40 10.95 -11.21
C LEU A 149 36.62 10.09 -10.91
N GLY A 150 37.43 9.75 -11.92
CA GLY A 150 38.62 8.91 -11.82
C GLY A 150 38.31 7.47 -11.41
N PRO A 151 39.32 6.74 -10.90
CA PRO A 151 39.15 5.38 -10.41
C PRO A 151 38.22 5.33 -9.18
N ARG A 152 37.32 4.36 -9.13
CA ARG A 152 36.40 4.15 -8.01
C ARG A 152 36.37 2.68 -7.60
N SER A 153 36.10 2.42 -6.34
CA SER A 153 35.83 1.07 -5.85
C SER A 153 34.41 0.65 -6.21
N ALA A 154 34.15 -0.66 -6.21
CA ALA A 154 32.81 -1.21 -6.37
C ALA A 154 31.83 -0.68 -5.29
N GLY A 155 30.56 -0.61 -5.65
CA GLY A 155 29.45 -0.16 -4.81
C GLY A 155 28.83 1.16 -5.25
N LEU A 156 28.02 1.74 -4.36
CA LEU A 156 27.26 2.95 -4.62
C LEU A 156 28.15 4.20 -4.54
N VAL A 157 28.33 4.87 -5.67
CA VAL A 157 29.09 6.12 -5.78
C VAL A 157 28.13 7.26 -6.12
N GLY A 158 27.96 8.18 -5.16
CA GLY A 158 27.19 9.41 -5.38
C GLY A 158 27.97 10.43 -6.21
N PHE A 159 27.25 11.16 -7.05
CA PHE A 159 27.76 12.29 -7.82
C PHE A 159 26.79 13.47 -7.74
N LYS A 160 27.32 14.67 -7.99
CA LYS A 160 26.52 15.88 -8.04
C LYS A 160 27.10 16.90 -9.01
N TRP A 161 26.23 17.67 -9.64
CA TRP A 161 26.59 18.84 -10.45
C TRP A 161 25.95 20.09 -9.83
N SER A 162 26.76 20.96 -9.24
CA SER A 162 26.32 22.17 -8.53
C SER A 162 26.45 23.46 -9.34
N ASP A 163 27.38 23.52 -10.30
CA ASP A 163 27.65 24.70 -11.10
C ASP A 163 26.89 24.64 -12.44
N ILE A 164 25.56 24.47 -12.36
CA ILE A 164 24.69 24.43 -13.55
C ILE A 164 24.46 25.86 -14.04
N PRO A 165 24.76 26.18 -15.32
CA PRO A 165 24.51 27.51 -15.88
C PRO A 165 23.05 27.97 -15.72
N GLU A 166 22.83 29.25 -15.37
CA GLU A 166 21.50 29.83 -15.15
C GLU A 166 20.54 29.63 -16.34
N GLU A 167 21.04 29.63 -17.57
CA GLU A 167 20.22 29.37 -18.78
C GLU A 167 19.54 27.99 -18.75
N ILE A 168 20.18 27.00 -18.12
CA ILE A 168 19.66 25.64 -17.96
C ILE A 168 18.69 25.58 -16.77
N LEU A 169 19.00 26.31 -15.69
CA LEU A 169 18.17 26.40 -14.48
C LEU A 169 16.83 27.09 -14.77
N ASP A 170 16.85 28.26 -15.39
CA ASP A 170 15.64 29.04 -15.72
C ASP A 170 14.72 28.30 -16.70
N GLY A 171 15.30 27.49 -17.58
CA GLY A 171 14.58 26.69 -18.56
C GLY A 171 13.93 25.42 -17.99
N ASN A 172 14.20 25.07 -16.72
CA ASN A 172 13.86 23.78 -16.11
C ASN A 172 14.14 22.58 -17.06
N LYS A 173 15.32 22.61 -17.68
CA LYS A 173 15.65 21.68 -18.76
C LYS A 173 15.85 20.26 -18.25
N ARG A 174 15.48 19.29 -19.08
CA ARG A 174 15.78 17.88 -18.86
C ARG A 174 17.23 17.61 -19.24
N ILE A 175 18.00 17.08 -18.31
CA ILE A 175 19.41 16.75 -18.46
C ILE A 175 19.55 15.24 -18.50
N LYS A 176 20.17 14.72 -19.57
CA LYS A 176 20.54 13.31 -19.71
C LYS A 176 21.97 13.09 -19.18
N ILE A 177 22.17 12.09 -18.35
CA ILE A 177 23.44 11.80 -17.66
C ILE A 177 23.93 10.43 -18.09
N GLU A 178 25.07 10.39 -18.74
CA GLU A 178 25.67 9.16 -19.23
C GLU A 178 26.96 8.88 -18.47
N ALA A 179 27.04 7.71 -17.84
CA ALA A 179 28.26 7.27 -17.20
C ALA A 179 29.01 6.30 -18.11
N LEU A 180 30.29 6.57 -18.32
CA LEU A 180 31.23 5.67 -18.97
C LEU A 180 32.21 5.18 -17.90
N ILE A 181 32.27 3.88 -17.71
CA ILE A 181 33.18 3.23 -16.76
C ILE A 181 34.15 2.33 -17.50
N ASP A 182 35.32 2.07 -16.92
CA ASP A 182 36.22 1.01 -17.37
C ASP A 182 36.67 0.23 -16.14
N THR A 183 36.42 -1.07 -16.10
CA THR A 183 36.81 -1.98 -15.01
C THR A 183 38.09 -2.77 -15.34
N GLY A 184 38.78 -2.41 -16.43
CA GLY A 184 39.91 -3.15 -17.00
C GLY A 184 39.52 -4.09 -18.14
N SER A 185 38.22 -4.21 -18.44
CA SER A 185 37.69 -4.99 -19.59
C SER A 185 37.38 -4.12 -20.80
N GLY A 186 37.64 -2.81 -20.72
CA GLY A 186 37.30 -1.81 -21.72
C GLY A 186 36.14 -0.90 -21.27
N PRO A 187 35.88 0.19 -22.02
CA PRO A 187 34.87 1.16 -21.66
C PRO A 187 33.45 0.60 -21.85
N GLU A 188 32.63 0.70 -20.82
CA GLU A 188 31.22 0.29 -20.78
C GLU A 188 30.34 1.46 -20.31
N GLN A 189 29.14 1.58 -20.88
CA GLN A 189 28.16 2.55 -20.43
C GLN A 189 27.33 1.98 -19.28
N LEU A 190 27.26 2.71 -18.18
CA LEU A 190 26.46 2.36 -17.03
C LEU A 190 25.29 3.34 -16.89
N SER A 191 24.10 2.81 -16.63
CA SER A 191 22.92 3.63 -16.31
C SER A 191 23.00 4.10 -14.85
N PRO A 192 22.99 5.41 -14.57
CA PRO A 192 22.88 5.90 -13.21
C PRO A 192 21.46 5.69 -12.64
N SER A 193 21.31 6.07 -11.38
CA SER A 193 20.02 6.42 -10.78
C SER A 193 20.05 7.89 -10.39
N ILE A 194 18.97 8.63 -10.66
CA ILE A 194 18.91 10.09 -10.49
C ILE A 194 17.87 10.45 -9.43
N TYR A 195 18.19 11.44 -8.59
CA TYR A 195 17.22 12.02 -7.67
C TYR A 195 16.22 12.87 -8.44
N SER A 196 14.93 12.55 -8.31
CA SER A 196 13.84 13.24 -8.99
C SER A 196 12.71 13.54 -8.01
N LYS A 197 12.05 14.69 -8.18
CA LYS A 197 11.01 15.16 -7.26
C LYS A 197 9.72 14.35 -7.43
N VAL A 198 9.11 13.97 -6.31
CA VAL A 198 7.77 13.36 -6.31
C VAL A 198 6.72 14.45 -6.48
N ILE A 199 5.98 14.40 -7.58
CA ILE A 199 4.92 15.36 -7.94
C ILE A 199 3.61 15.01 -7.27
N SER A 200 3.28 13.73 -7.19
CA SER A 200 2.11 13.25 -6.47
C SER A 200 2.33 11.83 -5.97
N ALA A 201 1.58 11.46 -4.93
CA ALA A 201 1.54 10.09 -4.45
C ALA A 201 0.08 9.66 -4.39
N SER A 202 -0.21 8.46 -4.88
CA SER A 202 -1.55 7.90 -4.93
C SER A 202 -1.53 6.44 -4.49
N VAL A 203 -2.70 5.91 -4.15
CA VAL A 203 -2.86 4.49 -3.85
C VAL A 203 -3.60 3.85 -5.01
N GLY A 204 -2.97 2.85 -5.62
CA GLY A 204 -3.54 2.10 -6.73
C GLY A 204 -4.85 1.41 -6.32
N SER A 205 -5.78 1.31 -7.27
CA SER A 205 -7.10 0.71 -7.04
C SER A 205 -7.14 -0.81 -7.20
N GLY A 206 -5.99 -1.49 -7.24
CA GLY A 206 -5.87 -2.95 -7.35
C GLY A 206 -5.98 -3.68 -6.00
N GLU A 207 -6.07 -5.01 -6.02
CA GLU A 207 -6.18 -5.84 -4.81
C GLU A 207 -5.06 -5.61 -3.79
N THR A 208 -3.87 -5.21 -4.25
CA THR A 208 -2.69 -4.96 -3.43
C THR A 208 -2.56 -3.53 -2.92
N LYS A 209 -3.44 -2.59 -3.33
CA LYS A 209 -3.44 -1.17 -2.95
C LYS A 209 -2.03 -0.58 -2.80
N GLN A 210 -1.21 -0.75 -3.84
CA GLN A 210 0.18 -0.30 -3.86
C GLN A 210 0.25 1.24 -3.87
N VAL A 211 1.27 1.78 -3.19
CA VAL A 211 1.56 3.22 -3.26
C VAL A 211 2.30 3.49 -4.56
N LEU A 212 1.70 4.32 -5.41
CA LEU A 212 2.28 4.80 -6.65
C LEU A 212 2.76 6.23 -6.46
N LEU A 213 4.01 6.48 -6.80
CA LEU A 213 4.65 7.79 -6.82
C LEU A 213 4.71 8.28 -8.26
N ASN A 214 4.08 9.41 -8.53
CA ASN A 214 4.30 10.13 -9.77
C ASN A 214 5.59 10.94 -9.61
N VAL A 215 6.64 10.50 -10.30
CA VAL A 215 7.96 11.15 -10.24
C VAL A 215 8.17 11.96 -11.52
N GLU A 216 8.72 13.16 -11.36
CA GLU A 216 9.02 14.06 -12.47
C GLU A 216 9.86 13.35 -13.54
N ASP A 217 9.46 13.48 -14.81
CA ASP A 217 10.07 12.85 -16.00
C ASP A 217 10.02 11.31 -16.09
N TYR A 218 9.63 10.61 -15.02
CA TYR A 218 9.55 9.13 -14.98
C TYR A 218 8.13 8.58 -14.89
N GLY A 219 7.14 9.42 -14.55
CA GLY A 219 5.74 9.01 -14.46
C GLY A 219 5.45 8.21 -13.19
N ASP A 220 4.45 7.32 -13.25
CA ASP A 220 4.02 6.55 -12.09
C ASP A 220 4.96 5.37 -11.83
N LEU A 221 5.60 5.38 -10.68
CA LEU A 221 6.50 4.34 -10.18
C LEU A 221 5.95 3.75 -8.90
N ASP A 222 6.14 2.44 -8.72
CA ASP A 222 5.88 1.81 -7.42
C ASP A 222 6.91 2.31 -6.40
N VAL A 223 6.48 2.61 -5.17
CA VAL A 223 7.40 3.02 -4.09
C VAL A 223 8.55 2.01 -3.87
N SER A 224 8.36 0.74 -4.22
CA SER A 224 9.38 -0.31 -4.13
C SER A 224 10.48 -0.23 -5.19
N SER A 225 10.25 0.43 -6.33
CA SER A 225 11.28 0.63 -7.36
C SER A 225 12.11 1.90 -7.14
N ALA A 226 11.64 2.82 -6.28
CA ALA A 226 12.41 3.97 -5.83
C ALA A 226 13.40 3.55 -4.73
N VAL A 227 14.70 3.67 -4.99
CA VAL A 227 15.76 3.14 -4.11
C VAL A 227 16.18 4.17 -3.07
N ASN A 228 15.57 4.05 -1.88
CA ASN A 228 15.96 4.68 -0.59
C ASN A 228 16.15 6.21 -0.50
N PHE A 229 15.53 6.71 0.56
CA PHE A 229 15.37 8.11 0.94
C PHE A 229 16.52 8.60 1.82
N ARG A 230 16.89 9.87 1.70
CA ARG A 230 17.59 10.62 2.73
C ARG A 230 16.66 11.67 3.32
#